data_AF-A0ABD1CNV9-F1
#
_entry.id   AF-A0ABD1CNV9-F1
#
_cell.length_a   1.000
_cell.length_b   1.000
_cell.length_c   1.000
_cell.angle_alpha   90.00
_cell.angle_beta   90.00
_cell.angle_gamma   90.00
#
_symmetry.space_group_name_H-M   'P 1'
#
loop_
_entity.id
_entity.type
_entity.pdbx_description
1 polymer ?
#
loop_
_entity_poly.entity_id
_entity_poly.type
_entity_poly.pdbx_seq_one_letter_code
_entity_poly.pdbx_strand_id
1 'polypeptide(L)'
;MLVKMVHSFCRNVTRARSFAMGVVILFVVGVFFFNNSYMMADDASQDFAMIPVNDTMAVCFESFDDTRKLLYGEVTADSSTPEPTAPIIYFVTPTYPRREQIAEITRLGQTLMHVPYLHWIVADDTDGCNRVLNSLLKRF
;
A
#
# COMPACT_ATOMS: atom_id res chain seq x y z
N MET A 1 56.40 39.31 43.29
CA MET A 1 54.93 39.09 43.30
C MET A 1 54.30 39.10 41.90
N LEU A 2 54.80 39.91 40.94
CA LEU A 2 54.24 40.03 39.59
C LEU A 2 54.39 38.80 38.66
N VAL A 3 55.44 37.99 38.78
CA VAL A 3 55.68 36.84 37.87
C VAL A 3 54.66 35.70 38.03
N LYS A 4 54.13 35.47 39.24
CA LYS A 4 53.10 34.44 39.49
C LYS A 4 51.74 34.80 38.90
N MET A 5 51.47 36.09 38.67
CA MET A 5 50.18 36.59 38.20
C MET A 5 50.01 36.37 36.68
N VAL A 6 51.07 36.62 35.89
CA VAL A 6 51.07 36.42 34.43
C VAL A 6 50.98 34.92 34.06
N HIS A 7 51.66 34.06 34.82
CA HIS A 7 51.64 32.60 34.61
C HIS A 7 50.28 31.95 35.00
N SER A 8 49.53 32.56 35.91
CA SER A 8 48.17 32.13 36.27
C SER A 8 47.15 32.52 35.19
N PHE A 9 47.30 33.72 34.62
CA PHE A 9 46.40 34.26 33.61
C PHE A 9 46.47 33.50 32.27
N CYS A 10 47.68 33.16 31.79
CA CYS A 10 47.86 32.43 30.53
C CYS A 10 47.37 30.96 30.61
N ARG A 11 47.42 30.35 31.82
CA ARG A 11 46.94 28.99 32.11
C ARG A 11 45.41 28.89 32.22
N ASN A 12 44.73 29.96 32.64
CA ASN A 12 43.25 29.99 32.68
C ASN A 12 42.62 30.21 31.29
N VAL A 13 43.25 31.00 30.42
CA VAL A 13 42.76 31.22 29.04
C VAL A 13 42.91 29.97 28.17
N THR A 14 44.01 29.23 28.31
CA THR A 14 44.23 27.95 27.62
C THR A 14 43.31 26.84 28.15
N ARG A 15 43.01 26.82 29.45
CA ARG A 15 42.04 25.91 30.08
C ARG A 15 40.59 26.21 29.66
N ALA A 16 40.22 27.49 29.53
CA ALA A 16 38.90 27.90 29.05
C ALA A 16 38.70 27.57 27.57
N ARG A 17 39.74 27.73 26.73
CA ARG A 17 39.69 27.32 25.30
C ARG A 17 39.60 25.81 25.13
N SER A 18 40.33 25.04 25.94
CA SER A 18 40.23 23.57 25.93
C SER A 18 38.84 23.09 26.38
N PHE A 19 38.26 23.72 27.40
CA PHE A 19 36.90 23.43 27.86
C PHE A 19 35.85 23.77 26.80
N ALA A 20 35.94 24.94 26.16
CA ALA A 20 35.03 25.34 25.10
C ALA A 20 35.08 24.39 23.89
N MET A 21 36.28 23.96 23.47
CA MET A 21 36.43 22.97 22.40
C MET A 21 35.85 21.60 22.81
N GLY A 22 36.03 21.18 24.07
CA GLY A 22 35.42 19.96 24.59
C GLY A 22 33.89 19.97 24.55
N VAL A 23 33.26 21.09 24.90
CA VAL A 23 31.80 21.27 24.81
C VAL A 23 31.32 21.23 23.36
N VAL A 24 32.04 21.86 22.44
CA VAL A 24 31.69 21.83 21.00
C VAL A 24 31.81 20.42 20.43
N ILE A 25 32.86 19.67 20.79
CA ILE A 25 33.03 18.28 20.33
C ILE A 25 31.94 17.38 20.89
N LEU A 26 31.60 17.50 22.19
CA LEU A 26 30.50 16.74 22.79
C LEU A 26 29.15 17.06 22.14
N PHE A 27 28.92 18.32 21.77
CA PHE A 27 27.71 18.73 21.05
C PHE A 27 27.66 18.10 19.65
N VAL A 28 28.74 18.17 18.88
CA VAL A 28 28.81 17.57 17.53
C VAL A 28 28.66 16.06 17.57
N VAL A 29 29.32 15.40 18.51
CA VAL A 29 29.23 13.94 18.71
C VAL A 29 27.82 13.55 19.16
N GLY A 30 27.21 14.32 20.07
CA GLY A 30 25.82 14.12 20.49
C GLY A 30 24.84 14.24 19.33
N VAL A 31 24.97 15.28 18.49
CA VAL A 31 24.16 15.45 17.29
C VAL A 31 24.37 14.29 16.31
N PHE A 32 25.61 13.82 16.11
CA PHE A 32 25.90 12.71 15.21
C PHE A 32 25.28 11.39 15.68
N PHE A 33 25.38 11.07 16.98
CA PHE A 33 24.74 9.89 17.56
C PHE A 33 23.21 10.01 17.51
N PHE A 34 22.66 11.19 17.81
CA PHE A 34 21.22 11.45 17.76
C PHE A 34 20.67 11.24 16.33
N ASN A 35 21.36 11.76 15.31
CA ASN A 35 20.97 11.57 13.92
C ASN A 35 21.12 10.11 13.44
N ASN A 36 22.14 9.38 13.92
CA ASN A 36 22.31 7.97 13.58
C ASN A 36 21.37 7.02 14.34
N SER A 37 20.85 7.39 15.51
CA SER A 37 19.89 6.57 16.26
C SER A 37 18.48 6.54 15.64
N TYR A 38 18.22 7.29 14.57
CA TYR A 38 16.93 7.27 13.85
C TYR A 38 16.81 6.24 12.73
N MET A 39 17.72 5.27 12.65
CA MET A 39 17.68 4.23 11.62
C MET A 39 17.63 2.85 12.26
N MET A 40 16.63 2.55 13.09
CA MET A 40 16.15 1.18 13.36
C MET A 40 14.82 1.26 14.11
N ALA A 41 13.73 1.34 13.35
CA ALA A 41 12.38 0.93 13.77
C ALA A 41 11.53 0.66 12.52
N ASP A 42 11.91 -0.34 11.73
CA ASP A 42 10.94 -1.00 10.83
C ASP A 42 10.09 -1.93 11.72
N ASP A 43 9.06 -1.37 12.34
CA ASP A 43 7.96 -2.18 12.87
C ASP A 43 7.04 -2.48 11.69
N ALA A 44 7.16 -3.70 11.16
CA ALA A 44 6.24 -4.25 10.18
C ALA A 44 4.93 -4.67 10.87
N SER A 45 4.25 -3.73 11.51
CA SER A 45 2.85 -3.83 11.87
C SER A 45 2.07 -3.06 10.82
N GLN A 46 1.79 -3.74 9.70
CA GLN A 46 0.87 -3.22 8.70
C GLN A 46 -0.53 -3.28 9.33
N ASP A 47 -0.88 -2.23 10.08
CA ASP A 47 -2.24 -1.97 10.51
C ASP A 47 -3.08 -1.88 9.24
N PHE A 48 -3.79 -2.97 8.93
CA PHE A 48 -4.86 -2.92 7.96
C PHE A 48 -5.85 -1.89 8.50
N ALA A 49 -5.93 -0.73 7.86
CA ALA A 49 -6.88 0.30 8.25
C ALA A 49 -8.26 -0.34 8.34
N MET A 50 -8.78 -0.45 9.56
CA MET A 50 -10.12 -0.95 9.81
C MET A 50 -11.08 0.07 9.20
N ILE A 51 -11.57 -0.21 7.99
CA ILE A 51 -12.52 0.66 7.30
C ILE A 51 -13.74 0.81 8.23
N PRO A 52 -14.12 2.04 8.63
CA PRO A 52 -15.32 2.23 9.41
C PRO A 52 -16.51 1.68 8.62
N VAL A 53 -17.26 0.75 9.23
CA VAL A 53 -18.44 0.05 8.66
C VAL A 53 -19.49 1.00 8.08
N ASN A 54 -19.40 2.29 8.41
CA ASN A 54 -20.34 3.33 8.04
C ASN A 54 -19.92 4.13 6.78
N ASP A 55 -18.73 3.93 6.22
CA ASP A 55 -18.45 4.40 4.87
C ASP A 55 -19.23 3.53 3.91
N THR A 56 -20.16 4.13 3.18
CA THR A 56 -20.83 3.44 2.07
C THR A 56 -19.73 2.98 1.11
N MET A 57 -19.40 1.70 1.12
CA MET A 57 -18.46 1.14 0.14
C MET A 57 -18.94 1.57 -1.24
N ALA A 58 -18.16 2.40 -1.93
CA ALA A 58 -18.57 3.02 -3.18
C ALA A 58 -18.51 1.96 -4.29
N VAL A 59 -19.56 1.15 -4.40
CA VAL A 59 -19.73 0.20 -5.51
C VAL A 59 -20.14 0.98 -6.75
N CYS A 60 -19.22 1.11 -7.70
CA CYS A 60 -19.44 1.88 -8.91
C CYS A 60 -20.31 1.17 -9.95
N PHE A 61 -20.20 -0.14 -10.01
CA PHE A 61 -20.90 -0.99 -10.97
C PHE A 61 -20.89 -2.43 -10.45
N GLU A 62 -22.03 -3.10 -10.59
CA GLU A 62 -22.20 -4.51 -10.28
C GLU A 62 -23.09 -5.14 -11.35
N SER A 63 -22.75 -6.38 -11.75
CA SER A 63 -23.55 -7.19 -12.66
C SER A 63 -23.52 -8.64 -12.20
N PHE A 64 -24.69 -9.26 -12.10
CA PHE A 64 -24.86 -10.68 -11.76
C PHE A 64 -25.26 -11.54 -12.96
N ASP A 65 -25.50 -10.91 -14.12
CA ASP A 65 -25.90 -11.61 -15.33
C ASP A 65 -24.67 -12.22 -16.01
N ASP A 66 -24.52 -13.53 -15.93
CA ASP A 66 -23.46 -14.28 -16.60
C ASP A 66 -24.00 -14.85 -17.92
N THR A 67 -23.71 -14.17 -19.02
CA THR A 67 -24.15 -14.58 -20.36
C THR A 67 -23.22 -15.61 -21.02
N ARG A 68 -22.16 -16.04 -20.33
CA ARG A 68 -21.20 -16.99 -20.88
C ARG A 68 -21.88 -18.34 -21.08
N LYS A 69 -21.83 -18.85 -22.31
CA LYS A 69 -22.36 -20.17 -22.64
C LYS A 69 -21.41 -21.24 -22.06
N LEU A 70 -21.71 -21.68 -20.84
CA LEU A 70 -20.96 -22.72 -20.15
C LEU A 70 -21.07 -24.03 -20.96
N LEU A 71 -19.94 -24.54 -21.46
CA LEU A 71 -19.88 -25.82 -22.19
C LEU A 71 -19.92 -27.06 -21.27
N TYR A 72 -20.21 -26.88 -19.98
CA TYR A 72 -20.24 -27.97 -19.01
C TYR A 72 -21.56 -27.93 -18.24
N GLY A 73 -22.38 -28.96 -18.47
CA GLY A 73 -23.66 -29.16 -17.81
C GLY A 73 -24.78 -29.44 -18.79
N GLU A 74 -24.64 -30.46 -19.64
CA GLU A 74 -25.84 -31.16 -20.10
C GLU A 74 -26.47 -31.77 -18.85
N VAL A 75 -27.51 -31.09 -18.35
CA VAL A 75 -28.37 -31.63 -17.30
C VAL A 75 -29.01 -32.87 -17.90
N THR A 76 -28.53 -34.05 -17.51
CA THR A 76 -29.34 -35.26 -17.61
C THR A 76 -30.63 -34.93 -16.87
N ALA A 77 -31.74 -35.02 -17.61
CA ALA A 77 -33.06 -34.54 -17.23
C ALA A 77 -33.63 -35.26 -15.99
N ASP A 78 -33.07 -35.04 -14.80
CA ASP A 78 -33.65 -35.43 -13.51
C ASP A 78 -32.91 -34.76 -12.33
N SER A 79 -33.05 -33.44 -12.15
CA SER A 79 -32.85 -32.81 -10.84
C SER A 79 -33.63 -31.50 -10.79
N SER A 80 -34.70 -31.47 -10.00
CA SER A 80 -35.61 -30.34 -9.84
C SER A 80 -35.05 -29.16 -9.04
N THR A 81 -33.73 -29.02 -8.95
CA THR A 81 -33.04 -27.86 -8.36
C THR A 81 -31.81 -27.54 -9.21
N PRO A 82 -31.65 -26.31 -9.72
CA PRO A 82 -30.44 -25.90 -10.42
C PRO A 82 -29.35 -25.64 -9.37
N GLU A 83 -28.85 -26.70 -8.77
CA GLU A 83 -27.65 -26.60 -7.92
C GLU A 83 -26.46 -26.28 -8.83
N PRO A 84 -25.68 -25.22 -8.52
CA PRO A 84 -24.50 -24.91 -9.30
C PRO A 84 -23.56 -26.11 -9.25
N THR A 85 -23.23 -26.65 -10.42
CA THR A 85 -22.43 -27.88 -10.55
C THR A 85 -20.99 -27.70 -10.03
N ALA A 86 -20.55 -26.46 -9.78
CA ALA A 86 -19.22 -26.11 -9.28
C ALA A 86 -19.23 -24.86 -8.39
N PRO A 87 -18.24 -24.70 -7.47
CA PRO A 87 -18.10 -23.52 -6.62
C PRO A 87 -17.73 -22.26 -7.41
N ILE A 88 -18.18 -21.09 -6.92
CA ILE A 88 -17.85 -19.78 -7.50
C ILE A 88 -16.43 -19.34 -7.09
N ILE A 89 -15.64 -18.89 -8.06
CA ILE A 89 -14.33 -18.27 -7.88
C ILE A 89 -14.53 -16.75 -7.74
N TYR A 90 -14.20 -16.20 -6.58
CA TYR A 90 -14.14 -14.75 -6.37
C TYR A 90 -12.73 -14.26 -6.72
N PHE A 91 -12.57 -13.66 -7.89
CA PHE A 91 -11.28 -13.18 -8.37
C PHE A 91 -11.14 -11.69 -8.06
N VAL A 92 -10.29 -11.34 -7.07
CA VAL A 92 -10.08 -9.95 -6.65
C VAL A 92 -8.85 -9.37 -7.36
N THR A 93 -9.02 -8.25 -8.05
CA THR A 93 -7.94 -7.54 -8.76
C THR A 93 -7.86 -6.09 -8.26
N PRO A 94 -6.89 -5.74 -7.41
CA PRO A 94 -6.59 -4.34 -7.14
C PRO A 94 -5.95 -3.70 -8.37
N THR A 95 -6.30 -2.46 -8.65
CA THR A 95 -5.77 -1.68 -9.76
C THR A 95 -5.70 -0.20 -9.40
N TYR A 96 -4.91 0.58 -10.13
CA TYR A 96 -4.78 2.03 -9.92
C TYR A 96 -4.49 2.72 -11.27
N PRO A 97 -4.72 4.05 -11.37
CA PRO A 97 -4.53 4.77 -12.63
C PRO A 97 -3.08 4.79 -13.10
N ARG A 98 -2.82 4.09 -14.21
CA ARG A 98 -1.54 4.10 -14.92
C ARG A 98 -1.76 3.96 -16.43
N ARG A 99 -0.74 4.27 -17.23
CA ARG A 99 -0.85 4.34 -18.71
C ARG A 99 -1.25 2.99 -19.32
N GLU A 100 -0.88 1.91 -18.65
CA GLU A 100 -1.07 0.52 -19.03
C GLU A 100 -2.32 -0.12 -18.41
N GLN A 101 -3.02 0.56 -17.49
CA GLN A 101 -4.15 0.01 -16.72
C GLN A 101 -5.20 -0.64 -17.63
N ILE A 102 -5.64 0.11 -18.66
CA ILE A 102 -6.67 -0.35 -19.60
C ILE A 102 -6.19 -1.57 -20.40
N ALA A 103 -4.92 -1.61 -20.82
CA ALA A 103 -4.37 -2.72 -21.59
C ALA A 103 -4.28 -3.99 -20.74
N GLU A 104 -3.86 -3.87 -19.48
CA GLU A 104 -3.77 -4.98 -18.55
C GLU A 104 -5.14 -5.55 -18.18
N ILE A 105 -6.10 -4.67 -17.81
CA ILE A 105 -7.47 -5.07 -17.50
C ILE A 105 -8.13 -5.70 -18.73
N THR A 106 -7.86 -5.19 -19.93
CA THR A 106 -8.41 -5.77 -21.16
C THR A 106 -7.91 -7.19 -21.38
N ARG A 107 -6.60 -7.42 -21.33
CA ARG A 107 -6.02 -8.76 -21.54
C ARG A 107 -6.48 -9.73 -20.44
N LEU A 108 -6.56 -9.27 -19.19
CA LEU A 108 -7.06 -10.06 -18.07
C LEU A 108 -8.54 -10.41 -18.25
N GLY A 109 -9.41 -9.44 -18.54
CA GLY A 109 -10.84 -9.65 -18.76
C GLY A 109 -11.12 -10.64 -19.89
N GLN A 110 -10.42 -10.50 -21.03
CA GLN A 110 -10.48 -11.48 -22.13
C GLN A 110 -10.10 -12.90 -21.70
N THR A 111 -9.12 -13.03 -20.81
CA THR A 111 -8.70 -14.34 -20.28
C THR A 111 -9.77 -14.90 -19.34
N LEU A 112 -10.33 -14.08 -18.46
CA LEU A 112 -11.35 -14.48 -17.48
C LEU A 112 -12.69 -14.87 -18.11
N MET A 113 -13.01 -14.38 -19.31
CA MET A 113 -14.21 -14.80 -20.05
C MET A 113 -14.25 -16.31 -20.36
N HIS A 114 -13.11 -16.99 -20.34
CA HIS A 114 -13.04 -18.44 -20.56
C HIS A 114 -13.19 -19.27 -19.27
N VAL A 115 -13.24 -18.64 -18.09
CA VAL A 115 -13.32 -19.33 -16.80
C VAL A 115 -14.77 -19.36 -16.31
N PRO A 116 -15.41 -20.55 -16.23
CA PRO A 116 -16.78 -20.67 -15.74
C PRO A 116 -16.85 -20.41 -14.22
N TYR A 117 -18.04 -20.05 -13.72
CA TYR A 117 -18.30 -19.83 -12.29
C TYR A 117 -17.33 -18.82 -11.65
N LEU A 118 -17.01 -17.73 -12.35
CA LEU A 118 -16.11 -16.69 -11.85
C LEU A 118 -16.84 -15.37 -11.67
N HIS A 119 -16.71 -14.80 -10.47
CA HIS A 119 -17.12 -13.44 -10.14
C HIS A 119 -15.89 -12.55 -10.01
N TRP A 120 -15.80 -11.53 -10.86
CA TRP A 120 -14.62 -10.66 -10.93
C TRP A 120 -14.85 -9.37 -10.15
N ILE A 121 -14.05 -9.17 -9.10
CA ILE A 121 -14.08 -7.99 -8.25
C ILE A 121 -12.87 -7.12 -8.59
N VAL A 122 -13.11 -5.94 -9.14
CA VAL A 122 -12.06 -4.98 -9.50
C VAL A 122 -12.08 -3.83 -8.49
N ALA A 123 -11.00 -3.69 -7.72
CA ALA A 123 -10.84 -2.61 -6.75
C ALA A 123 -9.95 -1.52 -7.34
N ASP A 124 -10.56 -0.41 -7.77
CA ASP A 124 -9.85 0.74 -8.36
C ASP A 124 -9.43 1.70 -7.25
N ASP A 125 -8.12 1.89 -7.08
CA ASP A 125 -7.49 2.81 -6.13
C ASP A 125 -7.59 4.25 -6.65
N THR A 126 -8.82 4.75 -6.62
CA THR A 126 -9.19 6.12 -6.99
C THR A 126 -10.21 6.64 -6.01
N ASP A 127 -10.22 7.96 -5.80
CA ASP A 127 -11.14 8.61 -4.86
C ASP A 127 -12.62 8.47 -5.26
N GLY A 128 -12.92 8.03 -6.49
CA GLY A 128 -14.28 7.85 -6.96
C GLY A 128 -14.37 7.10 -8.28
N CYS A 129 -15.59 6.83 -8.73
CA CYS A 129 -15.83 5.94 -9.86
C CYS A 129 -15.20 6.38 -11.18
N ASN A 130 -14.24 5.58 -11.65
CA ASN A 130 -13.58 5.75 -12.93
C ASN A 130 -14.49 5.34 -14.10
N ARG A 131 -14.99 6.34 -14.83
CA ARG A 131 -15.92 6.14 -15.96
C ARG A 131 -15.32 5.28 -17.07
N VAL A 132 -14.01 5.42 -17.34
CA VAL A 132 -13.33 4.67 -18.41
C VAL A 132 -13.25 3.20 -18.04
N LEU A 133 -12.77 2.90 -16.82
CA LEU A 133 -12.70 1.54 -16.30
C LEU A 133 -14.10 0.89 -16.23
N ASN A 134 -15.10 1.60 -15.72
CA ASN A 134 -16.49 1.09 -15.66
C ASN A 134 -17.05 0.79 -17.05
N SER A 135 -16.76 1.63 -18.05
CA SER A 135 -17.19 1.39 -19.44
C SER A 135 -16.46 0.23 -20.12
N LEU A 136 -15.24 -0.08 -19.66
CA LEU A 136 -14.45 -1.22 -20.12
C LEU A 136 -14.96 -2.52 -19.50
N LEU A 137 -15.20 -2.55 -18.18
CA LEU A 137 -15.65 -3.75 -17.47
C LEU A 137 -17.00 -4.25 -17.96
N LYS A 138 -17.91 -3.36 -18.37
CA LYS A 138 -19.21 -3.71 -18.98
C LYS A 138 -19.12 -4.48 -20.31
N ARG A 139 -17.92 -4.64 -20.88
CA ARG A 139 -17.71 -5.33 -22.17
C ARG A 139 -17.37 -6.81 -22.00
N PHE A 140 -17.04 -7.23 -20.78
CA PHE A 140 -16.76 -8.62 -20.42
C PHE A 140 -17.98 -9.19 -19.71
#